data_AF-A0A0F9V0D3-F1
#
_entry.id   AF-A0A0F9V0D3-F1
#
_cell.length_a   1.000
_cell.length_b   1.000
_cell.length_c   1.000
_cell.angle_alpha   90.00
_cell.angle_beta   90.00
_cell.angle_gamma   90.00
#
_symmetry.space_group_name_H-M   'P 1'
#
loop_
_entity.id
_entity.type
_entity.pdbx_description
1 polymer ?
#
loop_
_entity_poly.entity_id
_entity_poly.type
_entity_poly.pdbx_seq_one_letter_code
_entity_poly.pdbx_strand_id
1 'polypeptide(L)'
;MIDTSSIVRNKEGRLVGRILDRVFVKELYGNRHMLRRPIAWAIDCDIFDRVIVPNCNSIHIIDKDTGHKYICSVKTFQEKRGKLNRKYGSQYYLELVHWVVQ
;
A
#
# COMPACT_ATOMS: atom_id res chain seq x y z
N MET A 1 3.63 -23.10 -13.29
CA MET A 1 2.67 -22.23 -12.57
C MET A 1 2.74 -20.88 -13.25
N ILE A 2 1.61 -20.35 -13.70
CA ILE A 2 1.56 -19.01 -14.28
C ILE A 2 1.42 -18.06 -13.09
N ASP A 3 2.46 -17.28 -12.79
CA ASP A 3 2.38 -16.18 -11.83
C ASP A 3 1.39 -15.16 -12.40
N THR A 4 0.15 -15.18 -11.93
CA THR A 4 -0.90 -14.29 -12.43
C THR A 4 -0.68 -12.89 -11.83
N SER A 5 0.18 -12.10 -12.46
CA SER A 5 0.34 -10.69 -12.13
C SER A 5 -0.88 -9.89 -12.62
N SER A 6 -1.62 -9.29 -11.70
CA SER A 6 -2.76 -8.42 -12.01
C SER A 6 -2.45 -6.95 -11.77
N ILE A 7 -2.72 -6.10 -12.75
CA ILE A 7 -2.57 -4.64 -12.60
C ILE A 7 -3.74 -4.09 -11.78
N VAL A 8 -3.44 -3.25 -10.79
CA VAL A 8 -4.45 -2.55 -9.97
C VAL A 8 -4.54 -1.10 -10.41
N ARG A 9 -5.76 -0.66 -10.76
CA ARG A 9 -6.07 0.73 -11.15
C ARG A 9 -7.11 1.35 -10.23
N ASN A 10 -7.02 2.66 -10.03
CA ASN A 10 -8.07 3.41 -9.34
C ASN A 10 -9.28 3.63 -10.28
N LYS A 11 -10.33 4.28 -9.75
CA LYS A 11 -11.55 4.61 -10.50
C LYS A 11 -11.32 5.53 -11.70
N GLU A 12 -10.21 6.27 -11.72
CA GLU A 12 -9.79 7.13 -12.83
C GLU A 12 -8.92 6.38 -13.87
N GLY A 13 -8.73 5.07 -13.71
CA GLY A 13 -7.88 4.25 -14.58
C GLY A 13 -6.38 4.39 -14.35
N ARG A 14 -5.94 5.17 -13.36
CA ARG A 14 -4.51 5.35 -13.02
C ARG A 14 -3.95 4.10 -12.37
N LEU A 15 -2.73 3.74 -12.73
CA LEU A 15 -1.98 2.64 -12.11
C LEU A 15 -1.73 2.94 -10.63
N VAL A 16 -2.13 2.02 -9.75
CA VAL A 16 -1.92 2.13 -8.29
C VAL A 16 -0.89 1.13 -7.80
N GLY A 17 -0.80 -0.04 -8.43
CA GLY A 17 0.10 -1.13 -8.04
C GLY A 17 -0.20 -2.39 -8.85
N ARG A 18 0.29 -3.52 -8.34
CA ARG A 18 0.05 -4.85 -8.91
C ARG A 18 -0.20 -5.86 -7.80
N ILE A 19 -0.89 -6.94 -8.11
CA ILE A 19 -1.00 -8.12 -7.26
C ILE A 19 -0.15 -9.22 -7.88
N LEU A 20 0.74 -9.81 -7.08
CA LEU A 20 1.55 -10.98 -7.42
C LEU A 20 1.38 -11.98 -6.28
N ASP A 21 0.84 -13.18 -6.55
CA ASP A 21 0.71 -14.27 -5.56
C ASP A 21 0.12 -13.85 -4.22
N ARG A 22 -1.02 -13.15 -4.25
CA ARG A 22 -1.70 -12.59 -3.05
C ARG A 22 -0.88 -11.54 -2.30
N VAL A 23 0.06 -10.90 -2.98
CA VAL A 23 0.82 -9.75 -2.46
C VAL A 23 0.48 -8.52 -3.27
N PHE A 24 -0.03 -7.48 -2.60
CA PHE A 24 -0.15 -6.18 -3.23
C PHE A 24 1.21 -5.47 -3.20
N VAL A 25 1.75 -5.14 -4.39
CA VAL A 25 3.02 -4.43 -4.55
C VAL A 25 2.77 -3.05 -5.11
N LYS A 26 3.33 -2.04 -4.45
CA LYS A 26 3.24 -0.64 -4.87
C LYS A 26 4.60 0.03 -4.80
N GLU A 27 4.95 0.75 -5.85
CA GLU A 27 6.21 1.47 -5.97
C GLU A 27 5.94 2.97 -5.81
N LEU A 28 6.63 3.61 -4.86
CA LEU A 28 6.44 5.01 -4.50
C LEU A 28 7.79 5.68 -4.25
N TYR A 29 7.81 7.01 -4.30
CA TYR A 29 8.94 7.82 -3.86
C TYR A 29 8.68 8.35 -2.45
N GLY A 30 9.50 7.99 -1.46
CA GLY A 30 9.36 8.42 -0.07
C GLY A 30 9.41 9.93 0.13
N ASN A 31 10.22 10.66 -0.66
CA ASN A 31 10.30 12.11 -0.59
C ASN A 31 8.97 12.81 -0.89
N ARG A 32 8.12 12.19 -1.72
CA ARG A 32 6.87 12.73 -2.26
C ARG A 32 5.63 12.12 -1.63
N HIS A 33 5.66 10.83 -1.31
CA HIS A 33 4.46 10.05 -0.96
C HIS A 33 4.43 9.59 0.49
N MET A 34 5.56 9.52 1.19
CA MET A 34 5.58 9.13 2.59
C MET A 34 5.05 10.28 3.45
N LEU A 35 4.14 9.96 4.38
CA LEU A 35 3.68 10.93 5.36
C LEU A 35 4.82 11.26 6.32
N ARG A 36 4.93 12.53 6.73
CA ARG A 36 5.96 12.99 7.69
C ARG A 36 5.44 13.06 9.12
N ARG A 37 4.13 13.25 9.30
CA ARG A 37 3.45 13.36 10.60
C ARG A 37 2.06 12.69 10.49
N PRO A 38 1.89 11.47 11.02
CA PRO A 38 2.95 10.56 11.48
C PRO A 38 3.83 10.05 10.32
N ILE A 39 4.99 9.44 10.62
CA ILE A 39 5.83 8.81 9.59
C ILE A 39 5.19 7.50 9.15
N ALA A 40 4.65 7.48 7.93
CA ALA A 40 3.75 6.40 7.52
C ALA A 40 3.62 6.28 6.00
N TRP A 41 3.21 5.09 5.58
CA TRP A 41 2.75 4.85 4.22
C TRP A 41 1.23 4.81 4.14
N ALA A 42 0.70 5.30 3.02
CA ALA A 42 -0.74 5.41 2.79
C ALA A 42 -1.21 4.63 1.55
N ILE A 43 -2.41 4.07 1.66
CA ILE A 43 -3.12 3.34 0.62
C ILE A 43 -4.52 3.94 0.51
N ASP A 44 -4.99 4.11 -0.72
CA ASP A 44 -6.35 4.56 -0.98
C ASP A 44 -7.38 3.59 -0.36
N CYS A 45 -8.41 4.14 0.30
CA CYS A 45 -9.40 3.30 0.99
C CYS A 45 -10.17 2.38 0.04
N ASP A 46 -10.56 2.86 -1.15
CA ASP A 46 -11.31 2.05 -2.12
C ASP A 46 -10.46 0.89 -2.62
N ILE A 47 -9.20 1.15 -2.96
CA ILE A 47 -8.25 0.10 -3.36
C ILE A 47 -8.03 -0.89 -2.23
N PHE A 48 -7.83 -0.41 -1.00
CA PHE A 48 -7.61 -1.30 0.13
C PHE A 48 -8.81 -2.23 0.35
N ASP A 49 -10.02 -1.68 0.45
CA ASP A 49 -11.22 -2.43 0.80
C ASP A 49 -11.72 -3.31 -0.36
N ARG A 50 -11.72 -2.81 -1.60
CA ARG A 50 -12.26 -3.52 -2.77
C ARG A 50 -11.28 -4.51 -3.39
N VAL A 51 -9.97 -4.26 -3.29
CA VAL A 51 -8.95 -5.00 -4.03
C VAL A 51 -8.00 -5.73 -3.10
N ILE A 52 -7.41 -5.06 -2.11
CA ILE A 52 -6.36 -5.67 -1.29
C ILE A 52 -6.95 -6.67 -0.30
N VAL A 53 -7.93 -6.27 0.51
CA VAL A 53 -8.56 -7.14 1.53
C VAL A 53 -9.04 -8.49 0.97
N PRO A 54 -9.77 -8.54 -0.16
CA PRO A 54 -10.28 -9.82 -0.67
C PRO A 54 -9.23 -10.69 -1.39
N ASN A 55 -8.14 -10.11 -1.90
CA ASN A 55 -7.22 -10.81 -2.82
C ASN A 55 -5.80 -11.01 -2.27
N CYS A 56 -5.43 -10.33 -1.17
CA CYS A 56 -4.06 -10.28 -0.70
C CYS A 56 -3.93 -10.67 0.77
N ASN A 57 -2.78 -11.25 1.11
CA ASN A 57 -2.37 -11.55 2.48
C ASN A 57 -1.28 -10.59 2.97
N SER A 58 -0.52 -9.99 2.05
CA SER A 58 0.57 -9.07 2.36
C SER A 58 0.58 -7.84 1.44
N ILE A 59 1.16 -6.76 1.96
CA ILE A 59 1.36 -5.48 1.29
C ILE A 59 2.85 -5.17 1.29
N HIS A 60 3.39 -4.93 0.11
CA HIS A 60 4.77 -4.50 -0.11
C HIS A 60 4.78 -3.10 -0.71
N ILE A 61 5.41 -2.15 -0.02
CA ILE A 61 5.73 -0.83 -0.57
C ILE A 61 7.22 -0.78 -0.83
N ILE A 62 7.59 -0.46 -2.06
CA ILE A 62 8.98 -0.25 -2.47
C ILE A 62 9.21 1.24 -2.58
N ASP A 63 10.11 1.77 -1.74
CA ASP A 63 10.57 3.14 -1.84
C ASP A 63 11.64 3.25 -2.92
N LYS A 64 11.31 3.91 -4.03
CA LYS A 64 12.21 4.14 -5.15
C LYS A 64 13.35 5.09 -4.84
N ASP A 65 13.22 5.93 -3.81
CA ASP A 65 14.31 6.83 -3.42
C ASP A 65 15.44 6.08 -2.71
N THR A 66 15.11 5.04 -1.93
CA THR A 66 16.07 4.35 -1.04
C THR A 66 16.30 2.88 -1.40
N GLY A 67 15.41 2.28 -2.20
CA GLY A 67 15.40 0.84 -2.46
C GLY A 67 14.75 0.00 -1.36
N HIS A 68 14.42 0.59 -0.20
CA HIS A 68 13.84 -0.15 0.91
C HIS A 68 12.48 -0.75 0.56
N LYS A 69 12.24 -1.96 1.06
CA LYS A 69 10.98 -2.65 0.95
C LYS A 69 10.29 -2.72 2.31
N TYR A 70 9.14 -2.08 2.41
CA TYR A 70 8.28 -2.08 3.58
C TYR A 70 7.23 -3.16 3.43
N ILE A 71 7.19 -4.10 4.37
CA ILE A 71 6.33 -5.28 4.33
C ILE A 71 5.42 -5.30 5.56
N CYS A 72 4.12 -5.51 5.35
CA CYS A 72 3.20 -5.85 6.43
C CYS A 72 2.15 -6.87 5.95
N SER A 73 1.48 -7.54 6.89
CA SER A 73 0.30 -8.35 6.56
C SER A 73 -0.92 -7.44 6.33
N VAL A 74 -1.86 -7.89 5.49
CA VAL A 74 -3.14 -7.18 5.29
C VAL A 74 -3.92 -7.10 6.59
N LYS A 75 -3.90 -8.16 7.41
CA LYS A 75 -4.52 -8.19 8.74
C LYS A 75 -3.95 -7.11 9.66
N THR A 76 -2.63 -7.02 9.77
CA THR A 76 -1.97 -5.99 10.59
C THR A 76 -2.32 -4.59 10.11
N PHE A 77 -2.30 -4.35 8.79
CA PHE A 77 -2.70 -3.05 8.24
C PHE A 77 -4.16 -2.76 8.56
N GLN A 78 -5.06 -3.73 8.42
CA GLN A 78 -6.48 -3.58 8.72
C GLN A 78 -6.74 -3.22 10.19
N GLU A 79 -6.06 -3.87 11.12
CA GLU A 79 -6.22 -3.68 12.57
C GLU A 79 -5.60 -2.38 13.07
N LYS A 80 -4.47 -1.94 12.48
CA LYS A 80 -3.65 -0.84 13.02
C LYS A 80 -3.67 0.45 12.19
N ARG A 81 -4.33 0.46 11.04
CA ARG A 81 -4.38 1.65 10.19
C ARG A 81 -5.10 2.82 10.88
N GLY A 82 -4.58 4.02 10.68
CA GLY A 82 -5.35 5.24 10.80
C GLY A 82 -6.08 5.56 9.49
N LYS A 83 -7.01 6.51 9.52
CA LYS A 83 -7.67 7.07 8.34
C LYS A 83 -7.39 8.56 8.25
N LEU A 84 -7.13 9.07 7.05
CA LEU A 84 -7.01 10.50 6.79
C LEU A 84 -7.65 10.88 5.46
N ASN A 85 -7.98 12.16 5.31
CA ASN A 85 -8.41 12.74 4.04
C ASN A 85 -7.72 14.10 3.86
N ARG A 86 -6.71 14.16 2.98
CA ARG A 86 -5.90 15.36 2.71
C ARG A 86 -6.16 15.94 1.31
N LYS A 87 -7.43 15.99 0.87
CA LYS A 87 -7.86 16.49 -0.46
C LYS A 87 -7.43 15.62 -1.66
N TYR A 88 -6.82 14.45 -1.42
CA TYR A 88 -6.43 13.47 -2.45
C TYR A 88 -7.25 12.18 -2.37
N GLY A 89 -8.45 12.26 -1.80
CA GLY A 89 -9.27 11.09 -1.45
C GLY A 89 -9.01 10.58 -0.03
N SER A 90 -9.89 9.68 0.43
CA SER A 90 -9.73 9.01 1.72
C SER A 90 -8.64 7.95 1.63
N GLN A 91 -7.73 7.98 2.59
CA GLN A 91 -6.61 7.05 2.66
C GLN A 91 -6.56 6.39 4.03
N TYR A 92 -6.20 5.12 4.02
CA TYR A 92 -5.70 4.45 5.20
C TYR A 92 -4.19 4.60 5.25
N TYR A 93 -3.64 4.83 6.43
CA TYR A 93 -2.19 4.91 6.62
C TYR A 93 -1.75 4.01 7.76
N LEU A 94 -0.52 3.51 7.66
CA LEU A 94 0.10 2.70 8.70
C LEU A 94 1.50 3.24 8.99
N GLU A 95 1.74 3.57 10.26
CA GLU A 95 3.02 4.09 10.74
C GLU A 95 4.16 3.09 10.52
N LEU A 96 5.37 3.61 10.22
CA LEU A 96 6.52 2.77 9.84
C LEU A 96 6.89 1.70 10.88
N VAL A 97 6.61 1.95 12.17
CA VAL A 97 6.87 1.00 13.27
C VAL A 97 6.13 -0.34 13.10
N HIS A 98 5.11 -0.41 12.24
CA HIS A 98 4.36 -1.63 11.98
C HIS A 98 4.78 -2.37 10.69
N TRP A 99 5.83 -1.88 10.01
CA TRP A 99 6.36 -2.49 8.81
C TRP A 99 7.68 -3.19 9.12
N VAL A 100 7.90 -4.35 8.52
CA VAL A 100 9.23 -4.95 8.42
C VAL A 100 9.95 -4.27 7.25
N VAL A 101 11.14 -3.73 7.50
CA VAL A 101 11.96 -3.06 6.48
C VAL A 101 13.07 -4.01 6.05
N GLN A 102 13.23 -4.17 4.74
CA GLN A 102 14.29 -4.94 4.08
C GLN A 102 15.05 -4.06 3.10
#